data_AF-A0A7S3JMA4-F1
#
_entry.id   AF-A0A7S3JMA4-F1
#
_cell.length_a   1.000
_cell.length_b   1.000
_cell.length_c   1.000
_cell.angle_alpha   90.00
_cell.angle_beta   90.00
_cell.angle_gamma   90.00
#
_symmetry.space_group_name_H-M   'P 1'
#
loop_
_entity.id
_entity.type
_entity.pdbx_description
1 polymer ?
#
loop_
_entity_poly.entity_id
_entity_poly.type
_entity_poly.pdbx_seq_one_letter_code
_entity_poly.pdbx_strand_id
1 'polypeptide(L)'
;NLSEHSLDFVKQMLKKNPEVRLTPDQALAHPFILQNKVYKSIKSSILKKLAKHKQSDFLKKEIFMILCTYFKSDVIEKWNKCFYSLDKEGTGRIKVSEVM
;
A
#
# COMPACT_ATOMS: atom_id res chain seq x y z
N ASN A 1 12.25 8.48 -24.73
CA ASN A 1 11.78 9.80 -24.25
C ASN A 1 11.16 9.62 -22.87
N LEU A 2 11.76 10.22 -21.85
CA LEU A 2 11.20 10.25 -20.49
C LEU A 2 10.08 11.31 -20.44
N SER A 3 9.00 11.05 -19.70
CA SER A 3 7.94 12.04 -19.53
C SER A 3 8.44 13.20 -18.68
N GLU A 4 7.95 14.41 -18.91
CA GLU A 4 8.32 15.60 -18.15
C GLU A 4 8.11 15.39 -16.64
N HIS A 5 6.98 14.78 -16.26
CA HIS A 5 6.68 14.42 -14.87
C HIS A 5 7.68 13.43 -14.26
N SER A 6 8.25 12.50 -15.05
CA SER A 6 9.23 11.54 -14.55
C SER A 6 10.58 12.20 -14.23
N LEU A 7 11.02 13.13 -15.09
CA LEU A 7 12.26 13.88 -14.88
C LEU A 7 12.12 14.88 -13.73
N ASP A 8 10.96 15.53 -13.62
CA ASP A 8 10.67 16.44 -12.51
C ASP A 8 10.66 15.70 -11.16
N PHE A 9 9.99 14.54 -11.09
CA PHE A 9 9.96 13.72 -9.88
C PHE A 9 11.36 13.38 -9.37
N VAL A 10 12.24 12.90 -10.27
CA VAL A 10 13.63 12.55 -9.92
C VAL A 10 14.41 13.76 -9.45
N LYS A 11 14.27 14.92 -10.11
CA LYS A 11 14.93 16.17 -9.69
C LYS A 11 14.52 16.59 -8.28
N GLN A 12 13.24 16.48 -7.94
CA GLN A 12 12.74 16.86 -6.62
C GLN A 12 13.16 15.87 -5.51
N MET A 13 13.24 14.57 -5.82
CA MET A 13 13.76 13.55 -4.88
C MET A 13 15.27 13.67 -4.63
N LEU A 14 16.04 14.10 -5.64
CA LEU A 14 17.50 14.19 -5.57
C LEU A 14 18.01 15.60 -5.25
N LYS A 15 17.15 16.49 -4.72
CA LYS A 15 17.59 17.80 -4.24
C LYS A 15 18.71 17.64 -3.19
N LYS A 16 19.81 18.34 -3.44
CA LYS A 16 21.02 18.28 -2.61
C LYS A 16 20.74 18.74 -1.17
N ASN A 17 19.99 19.83 -1.02
CA ASN A 17 19.54 20.30 0.29
C ASN A 17 18.37 19.42 0.77
N PRO A 18 18.50 18.72 1.91
CA PRO A 18 17.45 17.83 2.44
C PRO A 18 16.18 18.57 2.87
N GLU A 19 16.27 19.83 3.32
CA GLU A 19 15.11 20.61 3.80
C GLU A 19 14.10 20.94 2.69
N VAL A 20 14.57 21.00 1.44
CA VAL A 20 13.74 21.26 0.26
C VAL A 20 13.51 20.01 -0.58
N ARG A 21 14.05 18.87 -0.13
CA ARG A 21 13.85 17.57 -0.77
C ARG A 21 12.43 17.12 -0.48
N LEU A 22 11.85 16.50 -1.49
CA LEU A 22 10.49 16.01 -1.41
C LEU A 22 10.33 14.99 -0.28
N THR A 23 9.29 15.16 0.56
CA THR A 23 8.98 14.19 1.62
C THR A 23 8.34 12.94 1.03
N PRO A 24 8.36 11.79 1.74
CA PRO A 24 7.71 10.57 1.27
C PRO A 24 6.23 10.78 0.89
N ASP A 25 5.47 11.52 1.70
CA ASP A 25 4.05 11.81 1.44
C ASP A 25 3.85 12.65 0.18
N GLN A 26 4.69 13.68 0.00
CA GLN A 26 4.69 14.49 -1.22
C GLN A 26 5.06 13.64 -2.44
N ALA A 27 5.92 12.64 -2.27
CA ALA A 27 6.40 11.80 -3.38
C ALA A 27 5.30 10.88 -3.86
N LEU A 28 4.56 10.28 -2.93
CA LEU A 28 3.40 9.44 -3.21
C LEU A 28 2.24 10.22 -3.86
N ALA A 29 2.15 11.52 -3.61
CA ALA A 29 1.19 12.43 -4.23
C ALA A 29 1.64 13.03 -5.58
N HIS A 30 2.87 12.77 -6.02
CA HIS A 30 3.40 13.36 -7.25
C HIS A 30 2.65 12.83 -8.50
N PRO A 31 2.37 13.67 -9.53
CA PRO A 31 1.64 13.26 -10.73
C PRO A 31 2.23 12.03 -11.45
N PHE A 32 3.56 11.91 -11.46
CA PHE A 32 4.24 10.73 -11.99
C PHE A 32 3.82 9.41 -11.32
N ILE A 33 3.59 9.42 -10.00
CA ILE A 33 3.15 8.25 -9.24
C ILE A 33 1.63 8.04 -9.40
N LEU A 34 0.84 9.11 -9.31
CA LEU A 34 -0.63 9.03 -9.40
C LEU A 34 -1.12 8.54 -10.76
N GLN A 35 -0.51 8.96 -11.86
CA GLN A 35 -0.86 8.51 -13.21
C GLN A 35 -0.67 6.99 -13.39
N ASN A 36 0.15 6.36 -12.54
CA ASN A 36 0.40 4.92 -12.56
C ASN A 36 -0.43 4.13 -11.53
N LYS A 37 -1.26 4.78 -10.69
CA LYS A 37 -2.10 4.08 -9.71
C LYS A 37 -3.30 3.43 -10.39
N VAL A 38 -3.17 2.15 -10.75
CA VAL A 38 -4.30 1.32 -11.20
C VAL A 38 -5.03 0.75 -9.97
N TYR A 39 -6.05 1.45 -9.48
CA TYR A 39 -6.91 0.92 -8.43
C TYR A 39 -7.84 -0.16 -9.03
N LYS A 40 -7.61 -1.42 -8.67
CA LYS A 40 -8.53 -2.51 -9.02
C LYS A 40 -9.62 -2.61 -7.96
N SER A 41 -10.87 -2.75 -8.40
CA SER A 41 -12.03 -2.93 -7.51
C SER A 41 -11.89 -4.20 -6.66
N ILE A 42 -12.10 -4.05 -5.35
CA ILE A 42 -12.02 -5.15 -4.38
C ILE A 42 -13.29 -5.99 -4.45
N LYS A 43 -13.14 -7.32 -4.44
CA LYS A 43 -14.28 -8.24 -4.46
C LYS A 43 -15.08 -8.16 -3.16
N SER A 44 -16.40 -8.01 -3.27
CA SER A 44 -17.32 -7.92 -2.11
C SER A 44 -17.24 -9.11 -1.14
N SER A 45 -16.81 -10.28 -1.63
CA SER A 45 -16.59 -11.48 -0.81
C SER A 45 -15.45 -11.32 0.20
N ILE A 46 -14.47 -10.45 -0.06
CA ILE A 46 -13.37 -10.14 0.86
C ILE A 46 -13.87 -9.23 1.99
N LEU A 47 -14.63 -8.19 1.65
CA LEU A 47 -15.23 -7.26 2.63
C LEU A 47 -16.16 -7.99 3.60
N LYS A 48 -16.99 -8.92 3.10
CA LYS A 48 -17.87 -9.75 3.94
C LYS A 48 -17.11 -10.67 4.90
N LYS A 49 -15.88 -11.08 4.58
CA LYS A 49 -15.04 -11.91 5.47
C LYS A 49 -14.37 -11.07 6.55
N LEU A 50 -13.85 -9.89 6.19
CA LEU A 50 -13.32 -8.91 7.15
C LEU A 50 -14.38 -8.49 8.17
N ALA A 51 -15.59 -8.16 7.71
CA ALA A 51 -16.70 -7.76 8.58
C ALA A 51 -17.14 -8.85 9.58
N LYS A 52 -16.96 -10.13 9.23
CA LYS A 52 -17.30 -11.28 10.10
C LYS A 52 -16.16 -11.69 11.04
N HIS A 53 -14.99 -11.07 10.92
CA HIS A 53 -13.85 -11.40 11.75
C HIS A 53 -14.02 -10.78 13.15
N LYS A 54 -14.45 -11.59 14.13
CA LYS A 54 -14.36 -11.22 15.55
C LYS A 54 -12.92 -11.38 16.02
N GLN A 55 -12.49 -10.49 16.93
CA GLN A 55 -11.16 -10.50 17.57
C GLN A 55 -10.75 -11.94 17.87
N SER A 56 -9.74 -12.41 17.15
CA SER A 56 -9.27 -13.78 17.25
C SER A 56 -8.67 -14.02 18.63
N ASP A 57 -8.78 -15.26 19.12
CA ASP A 57 -7.95 -15.71 20.25
C ASP A 57 -6.50 -15.31 19.97
N PHE A 58 -5.84 -14.70 20.95
CA PHE A 58 -4.44 -14.28 20.87
C PHE A 58 -3.56 -15.37 20.22
N LEU A 59 -3.78 -16.63 20.61
CA LEU A 59 -3.09 -17.79 20.06
C LEU A 59 -3.29 -17.95 18.53
N LYS A 60 -4.53 -17.79 18.04
CA LYS A 60 -4.81 -17.86 16.59
C LYS A 60 -4.10 -16.72 15.86
N LYS A 61 -4.10 -15.51 16.44
CA LYS A 61 -3.39 -14.36 15.85
C LYS A 61 -1.89 -14.63 15.75
N GLU A 62 -1.27 -15.09 16.82
CA GLU A 62 0.18 -15.36 16.84
C GLU A 62 0.56 -16.50 15.88
N ILE A 63 -0.24 -17.58 15.83
CA ILE A 63 -0.04 -18.66 14.86
C ILE A 63 -0.12 -18.11 13.42
N PHE A 64 -1.12 -17.28 13.12
CA PHE A 64 -1.23 -16.66 11.79
C PHE A 64 -0.06 -15.73 11.47
N MET A 65 0.42 -14.94 12.44
CA MET A 65 1.58 -14.07 12.25
C MET A 65 2.84 -14.87 11.90
N ILE A 66 3.10 -15.97 12.60
CA ILE A 66 4.22 -16.87 12.31
C ILE A 66 4.03 -17.50 10.93
N LEU A 67 2.85 -18.05 10.61
CA LEU A 67 2.61 -18.65 9.29
C LEU A 67 2.82 -17.65 8.15
N CYS A 68 2.46 -16.37 8.35
CA CYS A 68 2.70 -15.31 7.39
C CYS A 68 4.18 -15.09 7.07
N THR A 69 5.11 -15.36 8.01
CA THR A 69 6.56 -15.23 7.73
C THR A 69 7.11 -16.37 6.88
N TYR A 70 6.39 -17.49 6.76
CA TYR A 70 6.81 -18.67 5.99
C TYR A 70 6.13 -18.79 4.62
N PHE A 71 5.19 -17.90 4.27
CA PHE A 71 4.57 -17.95 2.95
C PHE A 71 5.56 -17.60 1.84
N LYS A 72 5.46 -18.33 0.74
CA LYS A 72 6.22 -18.07 -0.49
C LYS A 72 5.74 -16.76 -1.15
N SER A 73 6.63 -16.14 -1.95
CA SER A 73 6.40 -14.80 -2.50
C SER A 73 5.17 -14.69 -3.42
N ASP A 74 4.77 -15.79 -4.05
CA ASP A 74 3.62 -15.90 -4.96
C ASP A 74 2.28 -15.71 -4.24
N VAL A 75 2.10 -16.30 -3.06
CA VAL A 75 0.90 -16.12 -2.23
C VAL A 75 0.85 -14.69 -1.69
N ILE A 76 1.99 -14.18 -1.24
CA ILE A 76 2.17 -12.84 -0.71
C ILE A 76 1.86 -11.78 -1.79
N GLU A 77 2.22 -12.02 -3.05
CA GLU A 77 1.97 -11.07 -4.15
C GLU A 77 0.48 -10.78 -4.34
N LYS A 78 -0.36 -11.81 -4.25
CA LYS A 78 -1.82 -11.65 -4.35
C LYS A 78 -2.38 -10.84 -3.18
N TRP A 79 -1.87 -11.06 -1.98
CA TRP A 79 -2.33 -10.38 -0.76
C TRP A 79 -1.85 -8.93 -0.74
N ASN A 80 -0.61 -8.68 -1.17
CA ASN A 80 -0.05 -7.35 -1.36
C ASN A 80 -0.87 -6.52 -2.35
N LYS A 81 -1.30 -7.09 -3.48
CA LYS A 81 -2.19 -6.40 -4.42
C LYS A 81 -3.50 -5.94 -3.77
N CYS A 82 -4.07 -6.77 -2.89
CA CYS A 82 -5.28 -6.40 -2.14
C CYS A 82 -4.97 -5.33 -1.08
N PHE A 83 -3.86 -5.46 -0.37
CA PHE A 83 -3.43 -4.50 0.65
C PHE A 83 -3.19 -3.11 0.05
N TYR A 84 -2.41 -3.01 -1.02
CA TYR A 84 -2.13 -1.75 -1.71
C TYR A 84 -3.36 -1.11 -2.38
N SER A 85 -4.43 -1.89 -2.63
CA SER A 85 -5.69 -1.32 -3.10
C SER A 85 -6.49 -0.63 -1.98
N LEU A 86 -6.23 -0.99 -0.72
CA LEU A 86 -6.87 -0.41 0.46
C LEU A 86 -6.04 0.74 1.05
N ASP A 87 -4.72 0.59 1.10
CA ASP A 87 -3.79 1.62 1.59
C ASP A 87 -3.57 2.69 0.50
N LYS A 88 -4.57 3.57 0.32
CA LYS A 88 -4.60 4.57 -0.75
C LYS A 88 -3.47 5.59 -0.59
N GLU A 89 -3.14 5.88 0.66
CA GLU A 89 -2.07 6.79 1.05
C GLU A 89 -0.68 6.16 0.98
N GLY A 90 -0.56 4.82 0.90
CA GLY A 90 0.72 4.12 0.80
C GLY A 90 1.53 4.15 2.09
N THR A 91 0.86 4.22 3.23
CA THR A 91 1.46 4.33 4.57
C THR A 91 1.97 2.99 5.12
N GLY A 92 1.63 1.88 4.46
CA GLY A 92 1.83 0.53 4.98
C GLY A 92 0.83 0.16 6.07
N ARG A 93 -0.25 0.92 6.24
CA ARG A 93 -1.32 0.67 7.22
C ARG A 93 -2.68 0.96 6.59
N ILE A 94 -3.71 0.19 6.96
CA ILE A 94 -5.08 0.42 6.51
C ILE A 94 -5.84 1.15 7.62
N LYS A 95 -6.31 2.37 7.35
CA LYS A 95 -7.18 3.14 8.23
C LYS A 95 -8.61 2.61 8.15
N VAL A 96 -9.38 2.78 9.23
CA VAL A 96 -10.81 2.39 9.27
C VAL A 96 -11.61 3.09 8.17
N SER A 97 -11.30 4.35 7.88
CA SER A 97 -11.90 5.15 6.81
C SER A 97 -11.58 4.66 5.38
N GLU A 98 -10.63 3.75 5.20
CA GLU A 98 -10.28 3.19 3.88
C GLU A 98 -11.07 1.90 3.57
N VAL A 99 -11.72 1.31 4.58
CA VAL A 99 -12.46 0.04 4.49
C VAL A 99 -13.99 0.25 4.45
N MET A 100 -14.48 1.36 5.00
CA MET A 100 -15.88 1.78 4.99
C MET A 100 -16.18 2.70 3.81
#